data_AF-A0A5K9RUW2-F1
#
_entry.id   AF-A0A5K9RUW2-F1
#
_cell.length_a   1.000
_cell.length_b   1.000
_cell.length_c   1.000
_cell.angle_alpha   90.00
_cell.angle_beta   90.00
_cell.angle_gamma   90.00
#
_symmetry.space_group_name_H-M   'P 1'
#
loop_
_entity.id
_entity.type
_entity.pdbx_description
1 polymer ?
#
loop_
_entity_poly.entity_id
_entity_poly.type
_entity_poly.pdbx_seq_one_letter_code
_entity_poly.pdbx_strand_id
1 'polypeptide(L)'
;FKLCRFKTCRFKWCKFKRCKFKLCKFKLCRFKTCRFKWCKFKRCKFKTCKFKLCRFKLCKFKSCKFKLCRFKLCKFKTCRFKLD
;
A
#
# COMPACT_ATOMS: atom_id res chain seq x y z
N PHE A 1 2.75 5.88 -10.97
CA PHE A 1 2.38 4.50 -11.33
C PHE A 1 0.91 4.43 -11.73
N LYS A 2 0.61 3.97 -12.95
CA LYS A 2 -0.75 3.76 -13.45
C LYS A 2 -0.82 2.33 -14.01
N LEU A 3 -1.93 1.61 -13.74
CA LEU A 3 -2.23 0.27 -14.29
C LEU A 3 -1.18 -0.83 -14.03
N CYS A 4 -0.18 -0.59 -13.17
CA CYS A 4 0.87 -1.57 -12.89
C CYS A 4 0.31 -2.83 -12.20
N ARG A 5 0.91 -3.99 -12.49
CA ARG A 5 0.58 -5.28 -11.88
C ARG A 5 1.81 -5.84 -11.18
N PHE A 6 1.80 -5.83 -9.85
CA PHE A 6 2.83 -6.44 -9.02
C PHE A 6 2.33 -7.80 -8.53
N LYS A 7 3.04 -8.87 -8.87
CA LYS A 7 2.77 -10.22 -8.38
C LYS A 7 4.00 -10.73 -7.63
N THR A 8 3.79 -11.33 -6.46
CA THR A 8 4.82 -12.00 -5.63
C THR A 8 6.05 -11.15 -5.26
N CYS A 9 6.03 -9.83 -5.52
CA CYS A 9 7.12 -8.92 -5.22
C CYS A 9 7.41 -8.82 -3.71
N ARG A 10 8.70 -8.66 -3.37
CA ARG A 10 9.17 -8.46 -1.99
C ARG A 10 9.84 -7.09 -1.86
N PHE A 11 9.17 -6.16 -1.20
CA PHE A 11 9.69 -4.84 -0.88
C PHE A 11 10.22 -4.85 0.56
N LYS A 12 11.52 -4.59 0.75
CA LYS A 12 12.16 -4.48 2.06
C LYS A 12 12.81 -3.11 2.19
N TRP A 13 12.60 -2.43 3.31
CA TRP A 13 13.20 -1.12 3.63
C TRP A 13 12.95 0.02 2.62
N CYS A 14 12.06 -0.17 1.65
CA CYS A 14 11.77 0.84 0.63
C CYS A 14 11.14 2.11 1.24
N LYS A 15 11.53 3.27 0.71
CA LYS A 15 10.98 4.58 1.07
C LYS A 15 10.18 5.14 -0.11
N PHE A 16 8.86 5.17 0.00
CA PHE A 16 7.97 5.77 -0.98
C PHE A 16 7.55 7.16 -0.49
N LYS A 17 7.94 8.22 -1.22
CA LYS A 17 7.60 9.61 -0.89
C LYS A 17 6.83 10.23 -2.05
N ARG A 18 5.67 10.83 -1.78
CA ARG A 18 4.82 11.51 -2.77
C ARG A 18 4.38 10.64 -3.98
N CYS A 19 4.55 9.32 -3.93
CA CYS A 19 4.15 8.42 -5.01
C CYS A 19 2.63 8.41 -5.24
N LYS A 20 2.21 8.38 -6.51
CA LYS A 20 0.80 8.24 -6.92
C LYS A 20 0.60 6.89 -7.62
N PHE A 21 -0.27 6.06 -7.06
CA PHE A 21 -0.70 4.77 -7.61
C PHE A 21 -2.17 4.88 -8.03
N LYS A 22 -2.46 4.66 -9.32
CA LYS A 22 -3.82 4.66 -9.86
C LYS A 22 -4.09 3.35 -10.58
N LEU A 23 -5.16 2.65 -10.20
CA LEU A 23 -5.59 1.39 -10.81
C LEU A 23 -4.54 0.25 -10.76
N CYS A 24 -3.56 0.33 -9.84
CA CYS A 24 -2.55 -0.70 -9.70
C CYS A 24 -3.10 -1.94 -8.96
N LYS A 25 -2.57 -3.12 -9.31
CA LYS A 25 -2.90 -4.40 -8.66
C LYS A 25 -1.66 -4.96 -7.98
N PHE A 26 -1.80 -5.35 -6.71
CA PHE A 26 -0.79 -6.04 -5.92
C PHE A 26 -1.35 -7.39 -5.48
N LYS A 27 -0.73 -8.49 -5.92
CA LYS A 27 -1.13 -9.86 -5.55
C LYS A 27 0.04 -10.57 -4.89
N LEU A 28 -0.19 -11.20 -3.73
CA LEU A 28 0.84 -11.96 -2.99
C LEU A 28 2.12 -11.17 -2.67
N CYS A 29 2.06 -9.84 -2.65
CA CYS A 29 3.22 -9.00 -2.39
C CYS A 29 3.52 -8.91 -0.89
N ARG A 30 4.81 -8.77 -0.55
CA ARG A 30 5.28 -8.60 0.82
C ARG A 30 5.99 -7.27 0.97
N PHE A 31 5.59 -6.50 1.97
CA PHE A 31 6.21 -5.24 2.37
C PHE A 31 6.73 -5.39 3.80
N LYS A 32 8.04 -5.33 3.99
CA LYS A 32 8.70 -5.38 5.31
C LYS A 32 9.42 -4.06 5.53
N THR A 33 9.21 -3.44 6.68
CA THR A 33 9.93 -2.22 7.12
C THR A 33 9.88 -1.05 6.12
N CYS A 34 8.88 -1.01 5.23
CA CYS A 34 8.70 0.06 4.26
C CYS A 34 8.10 1.32 4.89
N ARG A 35 8.46 2.48 4.33
CA ARG A 35 7.90 3.78 4.73
C ARG A 35 7.16 4.42 3.55
N PHE A 36 5.91 4.81 3.76
CA PHE A 36 5.09 5.55 2.79
C PHE A 36 4.76 6.91 3.37
N LYS A 37 5.15 7.99 2.68
CA LYS A 37 4.90 9.37 3.13
C LYS A 37 4.25 10.18 2.00
N TRP A 38 3.09 10.77 2.26
CA TRP A 38 2.32 11.55 1.27
C TRP A 38 1.93 10.77 0.00
N CYS A 39 1.87 9.44 0.07
CA CYS A 39 1.46 8.62 -1.08
C CYS A 39 -0.06 8.65 -1.29
N LYS A 40 -0.49 8.60 -2.55
CA LYS A 40 -1.89 8.51 -2.93
C LYS A 40 -2.15 7.19 -3.66
N PHE A 41 -3.10 6.41 -3.18
CA PHE A 41 -3.60 5.19 -3.81
C PHE A 41 -5.05 5.42 -4.23
N LYS A 42 -5.34 5.34 -5.54
CA LYS A 42 -6.69 5.51 -6.10
C LYS A 42 -7.07 4.25 -6.87
N ARG A 43 -8.21 3.64 -6.52
CA ARG A 43 -8.73 2.43 -7.18
C ARG A 43 -7.71 1.28 -7.26
N CYS A 44 -6.83 1.16 -6.28
CA CYS A 44 -5.83 0.09 -6.22
C CYS A 44 -6.41 -1.16 -5.56
N LYS A 45 -5.98 -2.33 -6.02
CA LYS A 45 -6.40 -3.62 -5.45
C LYS A 45 -5.20 -4.34 -4.82
N PHE A 46 -5.29 -4.68 -3.55
CA PHE A 46 -4.34 -5.52 -2.83
C PHE A 46 -5.01 -6.85 -2.51
N LYS A 47 -4.49 -7.95 -3.02
CA LYS A 47 -4.97 -9.31 -2.74
C LYS A 47 -3.84 -10.10 -2.10
N THR A 48 -4.13 -10.75 -0.97
CA THR A 48 -3.20 -11.65 -0.25
C THR A 48 -1.84 -11.02 0.05
N CYS A 49 -1.79 -9.70 0.27
CA CYS A 49 -0.55 -8.98 0.55
C CYS A 49 -0.25 -8.95 2.06
N LYS A 50 1.04 -8.96 2.42
CA LYS A 50 1.49 -8.88 3.82
C LYS A 50 2.32 -7.62 4.03
N PHE A 51 1.95 -6.81 5.00
CA PHE A 51 2.68 -5.64 5.46
C PHE A 51 3.17 -5.91 6.89
N LYS A 52 4.49 -5.83 7.13
CA LYS A 52 5.11 -6.03 8.44
C LYS A 52 6.00 -4.85 8.78
N LEU A 53 5.79 -4.22 9.94
CA LEU A 53 6.60 -3.08 10.42
C LEU A 53 6.60 -1.87 9.45
N CYS A 54 5.55 -1.72 8.64
CA CYS A 54 5.45 -0.62 7.70
C CYS A 54 4.89 0.64 8.37
N ARG A 55 5.34 1.80 7.91
CA ARG A 55 4.83 3.10 8.37
C ARG A 55 4.18 3.85 7.22
N PHE A 56 2.94 4.27 7.40
CA PHE A 56 2.20 5.13 6.49
C PHE A 56 1.96 6.46 7.19
N LYS A 57 2.42 7.57 6.59
CA LYS A 57 2.22 8.92 7.11
C LYS A 57 1.61 9.81 6.03
N LEU A 58 0.48 10.46 6.33
CA LEU A 58 -0.18 11.39 5.42
C LEU A 58 -0.56 10.75 4.07
N CYS A 59 -0.83 9.43 4.07
CA CYS A 59 -1.25 8.70 2.88
C CYS A 59 -2.76 8.77 2.67
N LYS A 60 -3.20 8.75 1.41
CA LYS A 60 -4.62 8.72 1.03
C LYS A 60 -4.93 7.45 0.25
N PHE A 61 -5.94 6.72 0.67
CA PHE A 61 -6.46 5.54 0.00
C PHE A 61 -7.91 5.82 -0.41
N LYS A 62 -8.16 5.99 -1.71
CA LYS A 62 -9.50 6.26 -2.28
C LYS A 62 -9.93 5.08 -3.14
N SER A 63 -11.11 4.52 -2.87
CA SER A 63 -11.70 3.40 -3.62
C SER A 63 -10.78 2.18 -3.70
N CYS A 64 -9.94 1.95 -2.67
CA CYS A 64 -8.98 0.84 -2.69
C CYS A 64 -9.58 -0.41 -2.05
N LYS A 65 -9.24 -1.60 -2.57
CA LYS A 65 -9.71 -2.87 -2.02
C LYS A 65 -8.55 -3.67 -1.44
N PHE A 66 -8.72 -4.18 -0.22
CA PHE A 66 -7.74 -5.02 0.48
C PHE A 66 -8.36 -6.37 0.80
N LYS A 67 -8.20 -7.37 -0.07
CA LYS A 67 -8.73 -8.73 0.14
C LYS A 67 -7.65 -9.63 0.75
N LEU A 68 -7.94 -10.26 1.89
CA LEU A 68 -7.03 -11.20 2.56
C LEU A 68 -5.64 -10.60 2.85
N CYS A 69 -5.57 -9.30 3.13
CA CYS A 69 -4.31 -8.63 3.43
C CYS A 69 -4.06 -8.62 4.93
N ARG A 70 -2.80 -8.74 5.34
CA ARG A 70 -2.40 -8.68 6.76
C ARG A 70 -1.47 -7.49 7.01
N PHE A 71 -1.73 -6.75 8.08
CA PHE A 71 -0.93 -5.60 8.51
C PHE A 71 -0.42 -5.85 9.94
N LYS A 72 0.77 -6.45 10.07
CA LYS A 72 1.38 -6.74 11.38
C LYS A 72 2.30 -5.61 11.80
N LEU A 73 2.08 -5.04 12.99
CA LEU A 73 2.90 -3.97 13.57
C LEU A 73 3.08 -2.76 12.63
N CYS A 74 2.04 -2.43 11.86
CA CYS A 74 2.06 -1.29 10.95
C CYS A 74 1.50 -0.05 11.66
N LYS A 75 2.09 1.12 11.37
CA LYS A 75 1.62 2.41 11.91
C LYS A 75 1.02 3.25 10.80
N PHE A 76 -0.17 3.81 11.02
CA PHE A 76 -0.86 4.72 10.11
C PHE A 76 -1.08 6.06 10.81
N LYS A 77 -0.28 7.07 10.48
CA LYS A 77 -0.38 8.42 11.06
C LYS A 77 -1.00 9.40 10.08
N THR A 78 -2.14 9.98 10.45
CA THR A 78 -2.86 10.98 9.64
C THR A 78 -3.18 10.46 8.23
N CYS A 79 -3.54 9.18 8.13
CA CYS A 79 -3.95 8.55 6.88
C CYS A 79 -5.45 8.70 6.67
N ARG A 80 -5.87 8.84 5.41
CA ARG A 80 -7.30 8.90 5.05
C ARG A 80 -7.68 7.71 4.20
N PHE A 81 -8.76 7.03 4.59
CA PHE A 81 -9.34 5.91 3.88
C PHE A 81 -10.76 6.30 3.47
N LYS A 82 -10.97 6.51 2.18
CA LYS A 82 -12.31 6.60 1.59
C LYS A 82 -12.51 5.32 0.79
N LEU A 83 -12.98 4.30 1.48
CA LEU A 83 -13.30 3.01 0.89
C LEU A 83 -14.73 3.10 0.34
N ASP A 84 -14.94 2.51 -0.83
CA ASP A 84 -16.27 2.32 -1.41
C ASP A 84 -16.58 0.82 -1.28
#